data_AF-A0A2N4X6Z0-F1
#
_entry.id   AF-A0A2N4X6Z0-F1
#
_cell.length_a   1.000
_cell.length_b   1.000
_cell.length_c   1.000
_cell.angle_alpha   90.00
_cell.angle_beta   90.00
_cell.angle_gamma   90.00
#
_symmetry.space_group_name_H-M   'P 1'
#
loop_
_entity.id
_entity.type
_entity.pdbx_description
1 polymer ?
#
loop_
_entity_poly.entity_id
_entity_poly.type
_entity_poly.pdbx_seq_one_letter_code
_entity_poly.pdbx_strand_id
1 'polypeptide(L)'
;MKNLIFIILPLALLSMLTGIYIGFIRIGWAFPVSASLPVPHHGILMAGSFLGTLISVERVSVLKTRWVWLIPILMISSLFFLLFQQDQLAFGVLLAGSIGYLGISFQNFLTYKLKGDMLMLVGAFFQIVAFTIFIFTHSYPMSFAGWLLFFLLTIVGERLNLTRFLPVSRKADRELYTWFGVLIVSSFLYHFGFAVVVSLCLWGIAQWLLRNDIALVNIRKDGHYKFLGAALIGAYIWLFITGALGLIKSDNPYLYDALLHAFFIGFVLSMVLAHAPIIFPALLQIRVSPFHPFMYVWLFALHISLFMRVYGDIFENYDLRKLGGLFNGLSFVGYLLTIALLIIKKKIQQK
;
A
#
# COMPACT_ATOMS: atom_id res chain seq x y z
N MET A 1 -13.33 22.19 -2.74
CA MET A 1 -12.32 21.15 -2.42
C MET A 1 -12.93 20.05 -1.56
N LYS A 2 -13.56 20.39 -0.42
CA LYS A 2 -14.31 19.46 0.43
C LYS A 2 -15.26 18.53 -0.37
N ASN A 3 -15.96 19.07 -1.38
CA ASN A 3 -16.87 18.29 -2.23
C ASN A 3 -16.18 17.20 -3.06
N LEU A 4 -14.91 17.38 -3.46
CA LEU A 4 -14.21 16.39 -4.29
C LEU A 4 -13.81 15.16 -3.47
N ILE A 5 -13.42 15.33 -2.20
CA ILE A 5 -13.10 14.20 -1.31
C ILE A 5 -14.31 13.28 -1.15
N PHE A 6 -15.50 13.85 -1.01
CA PHE A 6 -16.75 13.09 -0.90
C PHE A 6 -17.14 12.33 -2.17
N ILE A 7 -16.51 12.64 -3.31
CA ILE A 7 -16.70 11.92 -4.58
C ILE A 7 -15.57 10.90 -4.78
N ILE A 8 -14.32 11.32 -4.61
CA ILE A 8 -13.14 10.50 -4.90
C ILE A 8 -13.03 9.33 -3.90
N LEU A 9 -13.28 9.57 -2.61
CA LEU A 9 -13.08 8.55 -1.60
C LEU A 9 -14.04 7.35 -1.75
N PRO A 10 -15.36 7.53 -1.95
CA PRO A 10 -16.24 6.40 -2.28
C PRO A 10 -15.84 5.65 -3.54
N LEU A 11 -15.34 6.34 -4.56
CA LEU A 11 -14.86 5.69 -5.78
C LEU A 11 -13.58 4.89 -5.53
N ALA A 12 -12.64 5.39 -4.73
CA ALA A 12 -11.47 4.62 -4.30
C ALA A 12 -11.86 3.37 -3.52
N LEU A 13 -12.85 3.46 -2.63
CA LEU A 13 -13.41 2.31 -1.92
C LEU A 13 -14.12 1.34 -2.88
N LEU A 14 -14.83 1.84 -3.89
CA LEU A 14 -15.44 1.01 -4.92
C LEU A 14 -14.37 0.27 -5.73
N SER A 15 -13.28 0.94 -6.12
CA SER A 15 -12.14 0.32 -6.79
C SER A 15 -11.52 -0.79 -5.95
N MET A 16 -11.34 -0.55 -4.65
CA MET A 16 -10.88 -1.56 -3.69
C MET A 16 -11.84 -2.75 -3.60
N LEU A 17 -13.15 -2.52 -3.50
CA LEU A 17 -14.15 -3.58 -3.44
C LEU A 17 -14.17 -4.41 -4.73
N THR A 18 -14.14 -3.77 -5.89
CA THR A 18 -14.02 -4.43 -7.19
C THR A 18 -12.74 -5.24 -7.28
N GLY A 19 -11.62 -4.67 -6.81
CA GLY A 19 -10.33 -5.34 -6.71
C GLY A 19 -10.44 -6.61 -5.86
N ILE A 20 -10.93 -6.52 -4.62
CA ILE A 20 -11.09 -7.67 -3.72
C ILE A 20 -12.00 -8.75 -4.34
N TYR A 21 -13.13 -8.35 -4.91
CA TYR A 21 -14.07 -9.28 -5.56
C TYR A 21 -13.40 -10.05 -6.70
N ILE A 22 -12.69 -9.34 -7.57
CA ILE A 22 -11.90 -9.96 -8.65
C ILE A 22 -10.77 -10.83 -8.08
N GLY A 23 -10.17 -10.43 -6.96
CA GLY A 23 -9.18 -11.23 -6.24
C GLY A 23 -9.73 -12.57 -5.80
N PHE A 24 -10.98 -12.62 -5.32
CA PHE A 24 -11.65 -13.87 -4.97
C PHE A 24 -11.90 -14.77 -6.19
N ILE A 25 -12.28 -14.19 -7.33
CA ILE A 25 -12.42 -14.95 -8.58
C ILE A 25 -11.04 -15.51 -9.00
N ARG A 26 -10.01 -14.66 -9.00
CA ARG A 26 -8.64 -15.04 -9.39
C ARG A 26 -8.01 -16.09 -8.48
N ILE A 27 -8.34 -16.09 -7.18
CA ILE A 27 -7.82 -17.09 -6.24
C ILE A 27 -8.54 -18.45 -6.39
N GLY A 28 -9.70 -18.47 -7.06
CA GLY A 28 -10.41 -19.70 -7.42
C GLY A 28 -11.81 -19.88 -6.79
N TRP A 29 -12.41 -18.82 -6.24
CA TRP A 29 -13.81 -18.86 -5.79
C TRP A 29 -14.76 -18.72 -6.99
N ALA A 30 -15.78 -19.57 -7.04
CA ALA A 30 -16.79 -19.59 -8.10
C ALA A 30 -17.88 -18.52 -7.88
N PHE A 31 -17.48 -17.24 -7.79
CA PHE A 31 -18.42 -16.13 -7.71
C PHE A 31 -18.91 -15.70 -9.10
N PRO A 32 -20.12 -15.10 -9.20
CA PRO A 32 -20.66 -14.67 -10.49
C PRO A 32 -19.72 -13.71 -11.24
N VAL A 33 -19.44 -14.01 -12.50
CA VAL A 33 -18.61 -13.15 -13.36
C VAL A 33 -19.48 -12.55 -14.46
N SER A 34 -19.57 -11.21 -14.50
CA SER A 34 -20.13 -10.50 -15.65
C SER A 34 -19.03 -10.28 -16.70
N ALA A 35 -19.42 -10.18 -17.98
CA ALA A 35 -18.50 -9.91 -19.08
C ALA A 35 -17.75 -8.56 -18.94
N SER A 36 -18.28 -7.63 -18.15
CA SER A 36 -17.69 -6.32 -17.89
C SER A 36 -16.64 -6.29 -16.77
N LEU A 37 -16.46 -7.38 -16.01
CA LEU A 37 -15.49 -7.38 -14.92
C LEU A 37 -14.05 -7.49 -15.45
N PRO A 38 -13.14 -6.58 -15.08
CA PRO A 38 -11.75 -6.59 -15.54
C PRO A 38 -10.92 -7.63 -14.75
N VAL A 39 -11.27 -8.91 -14.86
CA VAL A 39 -10.71 -10.01 -14.06
C VAL A 39 -9.17 -10.04 -14.05
N PRO A 40 -8.46 -9.81 -15.18
CA PRO A 40 -6.99 -9.78 -15.18
C PRO A 40 -6.39 -8.65 -14.33
N HIS A 41 -7.13 -7.57 -14.10
CA HIS A 41 -6.61 -6.29 -13.61
C HIS A 41 -6.81 -6.03 -12.11
N HIS A 42 -6.96 -7.09 -11.31
CA HIS A 42 -6.95 -6.99 -9.83
C HIS A 42 -5.82 -6.09 -9.29
N GLY A 43 -4.58 -6.34 -9.73
CA GLY A 43 -3.42 -5.60 -9.26
C GLY A 43 -3.47 -4.12 -9.62
N ILE A 44 -3.95 -3.78 -10.83
CA ILE A 44 -4.11 -2.39 -11.28
C ILE A 44 -5.17 -1.66 -10.46
N LEU A 45 -6.29 -2.32 -10.17
CA LEU A 45 -7.35 -1.77 -9.32
C LEU A 45 -6.83 -1.48 -7.91
N MET A 46 -6.09 -2.42 -7.31
CA MET A 46 -5.58 -2.27 -5.95
C MET A 46 -4.42 -1.26 -5.86
N ALA A 47 -3.38 -1.41 -6.68
CA ALA A 47 -2.17 -0.59 -6.60
C ALA A 47 -2.33 0.78 -7.26
N GLY A 48 -2.96 0.83 -8.44
CA GLY A 48 -3.16 2.06 -9.20
C GLY A 48 -4.39 2.83 -8.75
N SER A 49 -5.57 2.27 -9.06
CA SER A 49 -6.85 2.95 -8.91
C SER A 49 -7.19 3.23 -7.44
N PHE A 50 -6.95 2.29 -6.51
CA PHE A 50 -7.21 2.49 -5.08
C PHE A 50 -6.05 3.17 -4.35
N LEU A 51 -4.90 2.49 -4.21
CA LEU A 51 -3.79 3.00 -3.40
C LEU A 51 -3.16 4.27 -3.98
N GLY A 52 -2.97 4.34 -5.30
CA GLY A 52 -2.49 5.55 -5.98
C GLY A 52 -3.41 6.75 -5.76
N THR A 53 -4.74 6.55 -5.80
CA THR A 53 -5.71 7.58 -5.45
C THR A 53 -5.62 7.97 -3.97
N LEU A 54 -5.55 7.00 -3.05
CA LEU A 54 -5.50 7.30 -1.61
C LEU A 54 -4.27 8.13 -1.23
N ILE A 55 -3.09 7.71 -1.70
CA ILE A 55 -1.81 8.41 -1.47
C ILE A 55 -1.85 9.81 -2.08
N SER A 56 -2.35 9.96 -3.31
CA SER A 56 -2.43 11.27 -3.95
C SER A 56 -3.45 12.18 -3.25
N VAL A 57 -4.63 11.69 -2.86
CA VAL A 57 -5.63 12.44 -2.09
C VAL A 57 -5.03 12.98 -0.80
N GLU A 58 -4.32 12.16 -0.04
CA GLU A 58 -3.67 12.57 1.20
C GLU A 58 -2.75 13.77 0.96
N ARG A 59 -1.89 13.69 -0.06
CA ARG A 59 -0.92 14.75 -0.37
C ARG A 59 -1.55 16.02 -0.93
N VAL A 60 -2.58 15.92 -1.78
CA VAL A 60 -3.24 17.12 -2.31
C VAL A 60 -4.19 17.77 -1.31
N SER A 61 -4.69 17.02 -0.31
CA SER A 61 -5.65 17.52 0.67
C SER A 61 -5.11 18.65 1.55
N VAL A 62 -3.80 18.69 1.75
CA VAL A 62 -3.10 19.72 2.54
C VAL A 62 -2.67 20.93 1.71
N LEU A 63 -2.80 20.85 0.38
CA LEU A 63 -2.43 21.94 -0.54
C LEU A 63 -3.62 22.87 -0.79
N LYS A 64 -3.34 24.18 -0.93
CA LYS A 64 -4.37 25.20 -1.22
C LYS A 64 -4.73 25.30 -2.71
N THR A 65 -3.87 24.77 -3.59
CA THR A 65 -4.04 24.84 -5.04
C THR A 65 -5.18 23.93 -5.49
N ARG A 66 -6.04 24.38 -6.41
CA ARG A 66 -7.20 23.57 -6.86
C ARG A 66 -6.86 22.58 -7.97
N TRP A 67 -5.99 22.95 -8.90
CA TRP A 67 -5.65 22.13 -10.07
C TRP A 67 -4.95 20.80 -9.72
N VAL A 68 -4.26 20.73 -8.56
CA VAL A 68 -3.63 19.49 -8.10
C VAL A 68 -4.63 18.36 -7.85
N TRP A 69 -5.91 18.66 -7.64
CA TRP A 69 -6.97 17.65 -7.53
C TRP A 69 -7.20 16.86 -8.82
N LEU A 70 -6.71 17.33 -9.96
CA LEU A 70 -6.74 16.55 -11.21
C LEU A 70 -5.95 15.24 -11.07
N ILE A 71 -4.94 15.17 -10.20
CA ILE A 71 -4.09 13.99 -10.02
C ILE A 71 -4.87 12.79 -9.47
N PRO A 72 -5.50 12.87 -8.29
CA PRO A 72 -6.34 11.78 -7.80
C PRO A 72 -7.56 11.52 -8.70
N ILE A 73 -8.07 12.53 -9.43
CA ILE A 73 -9.16 12.35 -10.40
C ILE A 73 -8.70 11.48 -11.58
N LEU A 74 -7.52 11.73 -12.14
CA LEU A 74 -6.93 10.90 -13.20
C LEU A 74 -6.71 9.47 -12.70
N MET A 75 -6.12 9.31 -11.51
CA MET A 75 -5.90 8.00 -10.89
C MET A 75 -7.20 7.22 -10.74
N ILE A 76 -8.25 7.82 -10.17
CA ILE A 76 -9.50 7.10 -9.93
C ILE A 76 -10.35 6.90 -11.20
N SER A 77 -10.18 7.73 -12.22
CA SER A 77 -10.88 7.57 -13.51
C SER A 77 -10.54 6.24 -14.20
N SER A 78 -9.37 5.67 -13.90
CA SER A 78 -8.98 4.33 -14.38
C SER A 78 -9.96 3.23 -14.00
N LEU A 79 -10.66 3.34 -12.87
CA LEU A 79 -11.72 2.40 -12.48
C LEU A 79 -12.79 2.28 -13.58
N PHE A 80 -13.27 3.43 -14.08
CA PHE A 80 -14.31 3.44 -15.09
C PHE A 80 -13.80 2.89 -16.42
N PHE A 81 -12.60 3.29 -16.84
CA PHE A 81 -12.01 2.76 -18.06
C PHE A 81 -11.84 1.24 -18.00
N LEU A 82 -11.41 0.66 -16.88
CA LEU A 82 -11.36 -0.79 -16.70
C LEU A 82 -12.74 -1.46 -16.74
N LEU A 83 -13.76 -0.87 -16.09
CA LEU A 83 -15.13 -1.40 -16.10
C LEU A 83 -15.78 -1.34 -17.49
N PHE A 84 -15.37 -0.38 -18.33
CA PHE A 84 -15.82 -0.25 -19.72
C PHE A 84 -14.87 -0.91 -20.73
N GLN A 85 -13.94 -1.77 -20.27
CA GLN A 85 -13.01 -2.52 -21.12
C GLN A 85 -12.09 -1.64 -21.99
N GLN A 86 -11.76 -0.44 -21.50
CA GLN A 86 -10.87 0.53 -22.12
C GLN A 86 -9.50 0.53 -21.44
N ASP A 87 -8.83 -0.62 -21.43
CA ASP A 87 -7.61 -0.88 -20.65
C ASP A 87 -6.47 0.11 -20.95
N GLN A 88 -6.25 0.43 -22.23
CA GLN A 88 -5.20 1.39 -22.63
C GLN A 88 -5.44 2.79 -22.06
N LEU A 89 -6.70 3.26 -22.06
CA LEU A 89 -7.06 4.53 -21.44
C LEU A 89 -6.87 4.47 -19.93
N ALA A 90 -7.23 3.35 -19.28
CA ALA A 90 -7.01 3.15 -17.86
C ALA A 90 -5.52 3.27 -17.49
N PHE A 91 -4.63 2.62 -18.24
CA PHE A 91 -3.19 2.70 -17.98
C PHE A 91 -2.63 4.08 -18.30
N GLY A 92 -3.12 4.72 -19.36
CA GLY A 92 -2.75 6.09 -19.74
C GLY A 92 -3.07 7.11 -18.65
N VAL A 93 -4.28 7.07 -18.08
CA VAL A 93 -4.64 8.00 -16.99
C VAL A 93 -3.91 7.71 -15.68
N LEU A 94 -3.59 6.45 -15.39
CA LEU A 94 -2.74 6.07 -14.24
C LEU A 94 -1.32 6.60 -14.41
N LEU A 95 -0.74 6.48 -15.60
CA LEU A 95 0.58 7.05 -15.92
C LEU A 95 0.55 8.58 -15.81
N ALA A 96 -0.46 9.25 -16.37
CA ALA A 96 -0.63 10.69 -16.28
C ALA A 96 -0.78 11.17 -14.83
N GLY A 97 -1.57 10.48 -14.02
CA GLY A 97 -1.67 10.72 -12.59
C GLY A 97 -0.33 10.53 -11.86
N SER A 98 0.49 9.58 -12.30
CA SER A 98 1.78 9.27 -11.67
C SER A 98 2.80 10.37 -11.95
N ILE A 99 2.80 10.90 -13.18
CA ILE A 99 3.58 12.09 -13.57
C ILE A 99 3.15 13.30 -12.73
N GLY A 100 1.85 13.52 -12.56
CA GLY A 100 1.36 14.61 -11.72
C GLY A 100 1.74 14.43 -10.24
N TYR A 101 1.66 13.20 -9.71
CA TYR A 101 2.11 12.90 -8.35
C TYR A 101 3.62 13.12 -8.15
N LEU A 102 4.44 12.79 -9.14
CA LEU A 102 5.86 13.12 -9.16
C LEU A 102 6.07 14.65 -9.07
N GLY A 103 5.32 15.44 -9.85
CA GLY A 103 5.38 16.89 -9.81
C GLY A 103 5.09 17.48 -8.42
N ILE A 104 4.07 16.95 -7.73
CA ILE A 104 3.76 17.36 -6.35
C ILE A 104 4.85 16.93 -5.38
N SER A 105 5.36 15.71 -5.52
CA SER A 105 6.42 15.18 -4.66
C SER A 105 7.69 16.02 -4.82
N PHE A 106 8.01 16.45 -6.04
CA PHE A 106 9.11 17.34 -6.35
C PHE A 106 8.93 18.72 -5.71
N GLN A 107 7.75 19.33 -5.85
CA GLN A 107 7.44 20.61 -5.22
C GLN A 107 7.53 20.54 -3.68
N ASN A 108 7.01 19.46 -3.08
CA ASN A 108 7.11 19.25 -1.63
C ASN A 108 8.57 19.12 -1.18
N PHE A 109 9.38 18.34 -1.91
CA PHE A 109 10.80 18.21 -1.63
C PHE A 109 11.54 19.55 -1.71
N LEU A 110 11.28 20.37 -2.72
CA LEU A 110 11.89 21.71 -2.83
C LEU A 110 11.47 22.65 -1.68
N THR A 111 10.22 22.51 -1.20
CA THR A 111 9.65 23.35 -0.15
C THR A 111 10.19 23.01 1.23
N TYR A 112 10.13 21.74 1.63
CA TYR A 112 10.44 21.32 3.00
C TYR A 112 11.84 20.73 3.16
N LYS A 113 12.42 20.19 2.07
CA LYS A 113 13.77 19.59 2.03
C LYS A 113 14.00 18.54 3.12
N LEU A 114 12.95 17.79 3.50
CA LEU A 114 13.09 16.73 4.49
C LEU A 114 13.65 15.45 3.84
N LYS A 115 14.36 14.68 4.66
CA LYS A 115 14.92 13.37 4.29
C LYS A 115 13.87 12.41 3.73
N GLY A 116 12.68 12.40 4.32
CA GLY A 116 11.58 11.54 3.87
C GLY A 116 10.98 11.98 2.54
N ASP A 117 10.89 13.29 2.29
CA ASP A 117 10.38 13.84 1.02
C ASP A 117 11.27 13.43 -0.17
N MET A 118 12.58 13.31 0.04
CA MET A 118 13.49 12.79 -0.96
C MET A 118 13.15 11.33 -1.34
N LEU A 119 12.92 10.46 -0.35
CA LEU A 119 12.54 9.07 -0.64
C LEU A 119 11.19 8.99 -1.35
N MET A 120 10.21 9.79 -0.93
CA MET A 120 8.91 9.85 -1.58
C MET A 120 9.02 10.33 -3.04
N LEU A 121 9.88 11.31 -3.33
CA LEU A 121 10.16 11.76 -4.68
C LEU A 121 10.73 10.64 -5.56
N VAL A 122 11.71 9.89 -5.05
CA VAL A 122 12.28 8.73 -5.77
C VAL A 122 11.22 7.63 -5.94
N GLY A 123 10.40 7.39 -4.92
CA GLY A 123 9.26 6.47 -5.00
C GLY A 123 8.29 6.87 -6.12
N ALA A 124 7.88 8.14 -6.18
CA ALA A 124 6.99 8.65 -7.20
C ALA A 124 7.52 8.45 -8.63
N PHE A 125 8.85 8.51 -8.81
CA PHE A 125 9.48 8.17 -10.09
C PHE A 125 9.30 6.68 -10.42
N PHE A 126 9.48 5.78 -9.46
CA PHE A 126 9.28 4.34 -9.69
C PHE A 126 7.83 3.96 -10.00
N GLN A 127 6.84 4.76 -9.57
CA GLN A 127 5.45 4.57 -10.00
C GLN A 127 5.28 4.78 -11.51
N ILE A 128 5.92 5.82 -12.05
CA ILE A 128 5.95 6.07 -13.50
C ILE A 128 6.62 4.91 -14.21
N VAL A 129 7.82 4.50 -13.72
CA VAL A 129 8.54 3.35 -14.28
C VAL A 129 7.67 2.09 -14.30
N ALA A 130 6.95 1.79 -13.22
CA ALA A 130 6.08 0.62 -13.13
C ALA A 130 4.99 0.62 -14.19
N PHE A 131 4.28 1.75 -14.38
CA PHE A 131 3.24 1.86 -15.40
C PHE A 131 3.79 1.91 -16.82
N THR A 132 4.92 2.58 -17.03
CA THR A 132 5.61 2.58 -18.33
C THR A 132 5.99 1.15 -18.72
N ILE A 133 6.65 0.40 -17.83
CA ILE A 133 6.95 -1.01 -18.05
C ILE A 133 5.68 -1.80 -18.30
N PHE A 134 4.61 -1.56 -17.54
CA PHE A 134 3.36 -2.31 -17.69
C PHE A 134 2.72 -2.08 -19.06
N ILE A 135 2.65 -0.83 -19.52
CA ILE A 135 2.07 -0.45 -20.81
C ILE A 135 2.82 -1.10 -21.97
N PHE A 136 4.15 -1.17 -21.89
CA PHE A 136 4.96 -1.76 -22.96
C PHE A 136 5.05 -3.29 -22.91
N THR A 137 5.06 -3.88 -21.73
CA THR A 137 5.33 -5.32 -21.56
C THR A 137 4.11 -6.15 -21.21
N HIS A 138 3.03 -5.52 -20.72
CA HIS A 138 1.86 -6.18 -20.12
C HIS A 138 2.21 -7.17 -18.99
N SER A 139 3.42 -7.05 -18.41
CA SER A 139 3.98 -8.00 -17.44
C SER A 139 3.83 -7.49 -16.02
N TYR A 140 2.93 -8.10 -15.25
CA TYR A 140 2.79 -7.82 -13.82
C TYR A 140 4.07 -8.05 -13.02
N PRO A 141 4.83 -9.15 -13.20
CA PRO A 141 6.08 -9.35 -12.47
C PRO A 141 7.13 -8.26 -12.72
N MET A 142 7.27 -7.79 -13.97
CA MET A 142 8.23 -6.72 -14.28
C MET A 142 7.79 -5.39 -13.66
N SER A 143 6.51 -5.04 -13.75
CA SER A 143 5.97 -3.82 -13.16
C SER A 143 5.95 -3.85 -11.63
N PHE A 144 5.81 -5.05 -11.04
CA PHE A 144 5.83 -5.23 -9.59
C PHE A 144 7.11 -4.71 -8.96
N ALA A 145 8.29 -4.89 -9.58
CA ALA A 145 9.53 -4.33 -9.06
C ALA A 145 9.45 -2.81 -8.90
N GLY A 146 8.86 -2.11 -9.88
CA GLY A 146 8.62 -0.66 -9.80
C GLY A 146 7.61 -0.28 -8.72
N TRP A 147 6.48 -1.01 -8.62
CA TRP A 147 5.48 -0.76 -7.57
C TRP A 147 6.02 -1.04 -6.16
N LEU A 148 6.80 -2.11 -5.99
CA LEU A 148 7.48 -2.41 -4.73
C LEU A 148 8.35 -1.25 -4.31
N LEU A 149 9.20 -0.74 -5.21
CA LEU A 149 10.06 0.42 -4.93
C LEU A 149 9.22 1.67 -4.62
N PHE A 150 8.19 1.96 -5.41
CA PHE A 150 7.28 3.08 -5.16
C PHE A 150 6.68 3.05 -3.75
N PHE A 151 5.99 1.96 -3.40
CA PHE A 151 5.31 1.86 -2.12
C PHE A 151 6.29 1.83 -0.95
N LEU A 152 7.39 1.08 -1.08
CA LEU A 152 8.39 0.98 -0.01
C LEU A 152 9.05 2.34 0.26
N LEU A 153 9.53 3.03 -0.77
CA LEU A 153 10.17 4.34 -0.63
C LEU A 153 9.18 5.40 -0.12
N THR A 154 7.93 5.38 -0.61
CA THR A 154 6.90 6.35 -0.19
C THR A 154 6.54 6.15 1.28
N ILE A 155 6.25 4.91 1.69
CA ILE A 155 5.90 4.57 3.08
C ILE A 155 7.07 4.89 4.00
N VAL A 156 8.29 4.40 3.70
CA VAL A 156 9.46 4.66 4.55
C VAL A 156 9.79 6.15 4.59
N GLY A 157 9.65 6.87 3.47
CA GLY A 157 9.83 8.32 3.42
C GLY A 157 8.86 9.06 4.35
N GLU A 158 7.58 8.71 4.33
CA GLU A 158 6.59 9.25 5.27
C GLU A 158 6.96 8.93 6.72
N ARG A 159 7.38 7.69 6.99
CA ARG A 159 7.82 7.25 8.32
C ARG A 159 9.02 8.05 8.82
N LEU A 160 10.01 8.31 7.98
CA LEU A 160 11.16 9.16 8.32
C LEU A 160 10.72 10.58 8.67
N ASN A 161 9.76 11.15 7.94
CA ASN A 161 9.25 12.48 8.22
C ASN A 161 8.53 12.56 9.58
N LEU A 162 7.89 11.47 10.03
CA LEU A 162 7.22 11.38 11.35
C LEU A 162 8.22 11.08 12.47
N THR A 163 9.26 10.32 12.19
CA THR A 163 10.33 9.92 13.11
C THR A 163 11.42 11.01 13.26
N ARG A 164 11.35 12.11 12.50
CA ARG A 164 12.36 13.20 12.51
C ARG A 164 12.65 13.83 13.88
N PHE A 165 11.74 13.68 14.84
CA PHE A 165 11.88 14.20 16.20
C PHE A 165 12.48 13.17 17.17
N LEU A 166 12.70 11.93 16.72
CA LEU A 166 13.45 10.92 17.48
C LEU A 166 14.96 11.08 17.25
N PRO A 167 15.80 10.75 18.24
CA PRO A 167 17.25 10.87 18.14
C PRO A 167 17.85 9.74 17.27
N VAL A 168 17.55 9.74 15.98
CA VAL A 168 18.12 8.78 15.02
C VAL A 168 19.55 9.20 14.69
N SER A 169 20.51 8.29 14.88
CA SER A 169 21.93 8.58 14.64
C SER A 169 22.23 8.73 13.14
N ARG A 170 23.24 9.54 12.79
CA ARG A 170 23.73 9.65 11.40
C ARG A 170 24.16 8.31 10.80
N LYS A 171 24.61 7.36 11.62
CA LYS A 171 24.97 5.99 11.18
C LYS A 171 23.73 5.21 10.76
N ALA A 172 22.64 5.31 11.52
CA ALA A 172 21.37 4.69 11.17
C ALA A 172 20.82 5.28 9.87
N ASP A 173 20.87 6.60 9.66
CA ASP A 173 20.47 7.19 8.38
C ASP A 173 21.28 6.64 7.21
N ARG A 174 22.62 6.58 7.35
CA ARG A 174 23.51 6.04 6.31
C ARG A 174 23.21 4.57 6.01
N GLU A 175 22.93 3.77 7.04
CA GLU A 175 22.53 2.37 6.88
C GLU A 175 21.27 2.26 6.02
N LEU A 176 20.22 3.01 6.33
CA LEU A 176 18.96 2.99 5.56
C LEU A 176 19.18 3.40 4.11
N TYR A 177 19.91 4.50 3.87
CA TYR A 177 20.20 4.94 2.50
C TYR A 177 21.08 3.97 1.72
N THR A 178 21.98 3.26 2.40
CA THR A 178 22.78 2.19 1.79
C THR A 178 21.87 1.05 1.36
N TRP A 179 20.96 0.60 2.22
CA TRP A 179 19.98 -0.43 1.86
C TRP A 179 19.13 -0.02 0.66
N PHE A 180 18.65 1.24 0.60
CA PHE A 180 17.89 1.72 -0.55
C PHE A 180 18.73 1.83 -1.83
N GLY A 181 19.96 2.34 -1.74
CA GLY A 181 20.85 2.43 -2.89
C GLY A 181 21.14 1.05 -3.48
N VAL A 182 21.48 0.08 -2.62
CA VAL A 182 21.72 -1.31 -3.03
C VAL A 182 20.44 -1.95 -3.56
N LEU A 183 19.27 -1.72 -2.93
CA LEU A 183 17.98 -2.24 -3.38
C LEU A 183 17.63 -1.76 -4.79
N ILE A 184 17.82 -0.47 -5.07
CA ILE A 184 17.52 0.12 -6.38
C ILE A 184 18.44 -0.51 -7.44
N VAL A 185 19.75 -0.52 -7.21
CA VAL A 185 20.72 -1.08 -8.17
C VAL A 185 20.48 -2.57 -8.39
N SER A 186 20.30 -3.35 -7.32
CA SER A 186 20.05 -4.79 -7.41
C SER A 186 18.71 -5.13 -8.07
N SER A 187 17.68 -4.28 -7.95
CA SER A 187 16.42 -4.45 -8.67
C SER A 187 16.59 -4.39 -10.19
N PHE A 188 17.44 -3.50 -10.71
CA PHE A 188 17.77 -3.46 -12.15
C PHE A 188 18.60 -4.66 -12.60
N LEU A 189 19.35 -5.27 -11.68
CA LEU A 189 20.19 -6.43 -11.94
C LEU A 189 19.52 -7.76 -11.53
N TYR A 190 18.21 -7.76 -11.25
CA TYR A 190 17.51 -8.89 -10.65
C TYR A 190 17.72 -10.20 -11.44
N HIS A 191 17.60 -10.15 -12.76
CA HIS A 191 17.79 -11.30 -13.66
C HIS A 191 19.26 -11.75 -13.82
N PHE A 192 20.21 -10.98 -13.30
CA PHE A 192 21.64 -11.31 -13.27
C PHE A 192 22.08 -11.92 -11.93
N GLY A 193 21.15 -12.53 -11.18
CA GLY A 193 21.43 -13.21 -9.91
C GLY A 193 21.33 -12.33 -8.66
N PHE A 194 20.93 -11.06 -8.79
CA PHE A 194 20.82 -10.13 -7.66
C PHE A 194 19.50 -10.22 -6.88
N ALA A 195 18.62 -11.18 -7.20
CA ALA A 195 17.38 -11.44 -6.45
C ALA A 195 17.61 -11.66 -4.94
N VAL A 196 18.71 -12.35 -4.58
CA VAL A 196 19.12 -12.55 -3.19
C VAL A 196 19.46 -11.22 -2.52
N VAL A 197 20.14 -10.31 -3.23
CA VAL A 197 20.52 -8.99 -2.71
C VAL A 197 19.28 -8.12 -2.48
N VAL A 198 18.32 -8.12 -3.41
CA VAL A 198 17.03 -7.45 -3.22
C VAL A 198 16.35 -7.93 -1.95
N SER A 199 16.30 -9.25 -1.75
CA SER A 199 15.69 -9.88 -0.57
C SER A 199 16.37 -9.48 0.75
N LEU A 200 17.71 -9.48 0.77
CA LEU A 200 18.50 -9.03 1.92
C LEU A 200 18.30 -7.53 2.21
N CYS A 201 18.13 -6.70 1.18
CA CYS A 201 17.81 -5.28 1.37
C CYS A 201 16.44 -5.09 2.02
N LEU A 202 15.42 -5.88 1.66
CA LEU A 202 14.11 -5.82 2.33
C LEU A 202 14.23 -6.19 3.82
N TRP A 203 15.05 -7.18 4.16
CA TRP A 203 15.38 -7.51 5.56
C TRP A 203 16.07 -6.36 6.27
N GLY A 204 17.09 -5.77 5.65
CA GLY A 204 17.83 -4.63 6.19
C GLY A 204 16.91 -3.43 6.48
N ILE A 205 16.00 -3.11 5.55
CA ILE A 205 15.04 -2.01 5.71
C ILE A 205 14.02 -2.34 6.81
N ALA A 206 13.46 -3.56 6.84
CA ALA A 206 12.52 -3.99 7.88
C ALA A 206 13.16 -3.92 9.28
N GLN A 207 14.39 -4.39 9.40
CA GLN A 207 15.16 -4.37 10.63
C GLN A 207 15.52 -2.92 11.05
N TRP A 208 15.81 -2.05 10.10
CA TRP A 208 16.02 -0.63 10.37
C TRP A 208 14.76 0.02 10.94
N LEU A 209 13.61 -0.23 10.31
CA LEU A 209 12.30 0.30 10.75
C LEU A 209 11.95 -0.19 12.15
N LEU A 210 12.16 -1.48 12.45
CA LEU A 210 11.92 -2.04 13.77
C LEU A 210 12.78 -1.40 14.86
N ARG A 211 14.00 -0.95 14.56
CA ARG A 211 14.89 -0.34 15.56
C ARG A 211 14.69 1.16 15.72
N ASN A 212 14.40 1.88 14.62
CA ASN A 212 14.51 3.33 14.58
C ASN A 212 13.17 4.06 14.39
N ASP A 213 12.09 3.39 13.96
CA ASP A 213 10.79 4.04 13.79
C ASP A 213 10.08 4.29 15.14
N ILE A 214 9.23 5.32 15.18
CA ILE A 214 8.37 5.64 16.32
C ILE A 214 7.38 4.53 16.71
N ALA A 215 7.19 3.48 15.89
CA ALA A 215 6.33 2.34 16.19
C ALA A 215 6.62 1.70 17.57
N LEU A 216 7.89 1.54 17.94
CA LEU A 216 8.29 1.00 19.26
C LEU A 216 7.97 1.95 20.41
N VAL A 217 7.93 3.25 20.15
CA VAL A 217 7.48 4.25 21.14
C VAL A 217 5.96 4.20 21.26
N ASN A 218 5.25 4.08 20.14
CA ASN A 218 3.80 4.05 20.09
C ASN A 218 3.19 2.81 20.76
N ILE A 219 3.80 1.63 20.61
CA ILE A 219 3.30 0.39 21.23
C ILE A 219 3.35 0.40 22.76
N ARG A 220 4.17 1.28 23.35
CA ARG A 220 4.27 1.45 24.81
C ARG A 220 3.25 2.45 25.37
N LYS A 221 2.54 3.18 24.50
CA LYS A 221 1.46 4.10 24.88
C LYS A 221 0.13 3.36 24.95
N ASP A 222 -0.91 4.04 25.42
CA ASP A 222 -2.27 3.51 25.49
C ASP A 222 -3.19 3.99 24.35
N GLY A 223 -4.32 3.31 24.21
CA GLY A 223 -5.37 3.65 23.26
C GLY A 223 -4.92 3.49 21.80
N HIS A 224 -5.27 4.48 20.97
CA HIS A 224 -5.03 4.41 19.53
C HIS A 224 -3.54 4.39 19.15
N TYR A 225 -2.66 4.98 19.97
CA TYR A 225 -1.21 4.92 19.74
C TYR A 225 -0.68 3.49 19.86
N LYS A 226 -1.19 2.72 20.84
CA LYS A 226 -0.82 1.30 20.99
C LYS A 226 -1.15 0.50 19.74
N PHE A 227 -2.37 0.70 19.24
CA PHE A 227 -2.86 0.04 18.03
C PHE A 227 -2.03 0.42 16.81
N LEU A 228 -1.75 1.72 16.64
CA LEU A 228 -0.85 2.21 15.59
C LEU A 228 0.52 1.51 15.68
N GLY A 229 1.13 1.46 16.86
CA GLY A 229 2.41 0.76 17.07
C GLY A 229 2.35 -0.72 16.71
N ALA A 230 1.32 -1.44 17.15
CA ALA A 230 1.14 -2.86 16.85
C ALA A 230 0.97 -3.13 15.36
N ALA A 231 0.14 -2.35 14.66
CA ALA A 231 -0.08 -2.48 13.23
C ALA A 231 1.19 -2.18 12.41
N LEU A 232 1.96 -1.15 12.80
CA LEU A 232 3.24 -0.81 12.17
C LEU A 232 4.30 -1.92 12.35
N ILE A 233 4.42 -2.45 13.57
CA ILE A 233 5.36 -3.56 13.84
C ILE A 233 4.96 -4.80 13.05
N GLY A 234 3.66 -5.12 12.99
CA GLY A 234 3.14 -6.18 12.13
C GLY A 234 3.53 -5.98 10.68
N ALA A 235 3.39 -4.76 10.16
CA ALA A 235 3.80 -4.42 8.81
C ALA A 235 5.30 -4.64 8.57
N TYR A 236 6.17 -4.23 9.51
CA TYR A 236 7.62 -4.44 9.38
C TYR A 236 8.00 -5.92 9.41
N ILE A 237 7.32 -6.73 10.22
CA ILE A 237 7.50 -8.19 10.23
C ILE A 237 7.13 -8.77 8.86
N TRP A 238 6.03 -8.32 8.24
CA TRP A 238 5.66 -8.77 6.90
C TRP A 238 6.64 -8.31 5.82
N LEU A 239 7.23 -7.12 5.92
CA LEU A 239 8.29 -6.70 5.01
C LEU A 239 9.52 -7.62 5.12
N PHE A 240 9.87 -8.05 6.34
CA PHE A 240 10.90 -9.06 6.56
C PHE A 240 10.50 -10.40 5.92
N ILE A 241 9.25 -10.86 6.11
CA ILE A 241 8.74 -12.09 5.49
C ILE A 241 8.77 -11.99 3.95
N THR A 242 8.44 -10.84 3.34
CA THR A 242 8.57 -10.63 1.90
C THR A 242 10.00 -10.87 1.43
N GLY A 243 11.00 -10.33 2.14
CA GLY A 243 12.40 -10.62 1.85
C GLY A 243 12.74 -12.11 2.02
N ALA A 244 12.18 -12.77 3.03
CA ALA A 244 12.45 -14.19 3.27
C ALA A 244 11.88 -15.08 2.16
N LEU A 245 10.68 -14.77 1.69
CA LEU A 245 10.04 -15.44 0.55
C LEU A 245 10.86 -15.26 -0.74
N GLY A 246 11.45 -14.08 -0.95
CA GLY A 246 12.32 -13.81 -2.10
C GLY A 246 13.63 -14.62 -2.13
N LEU A 247 14.05 -15.22 -1.00
CA LEU A 247 15.21 -16.11 -0.93
C LEU A 247 14.87 -17.56 -1.31
N ILE A 248 13.60 -17.93 -1.33
CA ILE A 248 13.16 -19.28 -1.68
C ILE A 248 13.30 -19.46 -3.19
N LYS A 249 14.23 -20.31 -3.61
CA LYS A 249 14.31 -20.77 -5.00
C LYS A 249 13.36 -21.95 -5.15
N SER A 250 12.29 -21.76 -5.90
CA SER A 250 11.30 -22.80 -6.15
C SER A 250 10.64 -22.58 -7.50
N ASP A 251 10.27 -23.69 -8.15
CA ASP A 251 9.44 -23.71 -9.36
C ASP A 251 7.94 -23.61 -9.03
N ASN A 252 7.59 -23.51 -7.74
CA ASN A 252 6.22 -23.37 -7.26
C ASN A 252 5.57 -22.09 -7.83
N PRO A 253 4.49 -22.22 -8.63
CA PRO A 253 3.84 -21.09 -9.29
C PRO A 253 3.14 -20.12 -8.31
N TYR A 254 2.83 -20.56 -7.09
CA TYR A 254 2.16 -19.77 -6.07
C TYR A 254 3.11 -18.92 -5.22
N LEU A 255 4.42 -19.15 -5.30
CA LEU A 255 5.39 -18.35 -4.52
C LEU A 255 5.34 -16.86 -4.90
N TYR A 256 5.07 -16.56 -6.18
CA TYR A 256 4.84 -15.19 -6.62
C TYR A 256 3.62 -14.56 -5.94
N ASP A 257 2.53 -15.32 -5.76
CA ASP A 257 1.34 -14.85 -5.03
C ASP A 257 1.67 -14.56 -3.56
N ALA A 258 2.40 -15.46 -2.90
CA ALA A 258 2.85 -15.30 -1.52
C ALA A 258 3.69 -14.02 -1.35
N LEU A 259 4.67 -13.81 -2.23
CA LEU A 259 5.56 -12.65 -2.19
C LEU A 259 4.77 -11.34 -2.40
N LEU A 260 3.92 -11.30 -3.43
CA LEU A 260 3.06 -10.15 -3.71
C LEU A 260 2.19 -9.80 -2.50
N HIS A 261 1.51 -10.78 -1.91
CA HIS A 261 0.52 -10.50 -0.87
C HIS A 261 1.16 -10.32 0.50
N ALA A 262 2.30 -10.93 0.79
CA ALA A 262 3.11 -10.59 1.95
C ALA A 262 3.50 -9.10 1.92
N PHE A 263 3.91 -8.59 0.75
CA PHE A 263 4.24 -7.17 0.58
C PHE A 263 2.99 -6.29 0.62
N PHE A 264 2.02 -6.52 -0.27
CA PHE A 264 0.87 -5.63 -0.41
C PHE A 264 -0.09 -5.73 0.77
N ILE A 265 -0.50 -6.91 1.21
CA ILE A 265 -1.43 -7.04 2.33
C ILE A 265 -0.67 -6.87 3.64
N GLY A 266 0.43 -7.61 3.81
CA GLY A 266 1.15 -7.68 5.07
C GLY A 266 1.88 -6.39 5.42
N PHE A 267 2.50 -5.70 4.46
CA PHE A 267 3.19 -4.44 4.69
C PHE A 267 2.32 -3.23 4.30
N VAL A 268 1.91 -3.10 3.02
CA VAL A 268 1.24 -1.88 2.53
C VAL A 268 -0.16 -1.68 3.13
N LEU A 269 -1.04 -2.69 3.13
CA LEU A 269 -2.38 -2.54 3.69
C LEU A 269 -2.35 -2.47 5.22
N SER A 270 -1.41 -3.14 5.89
CA SER A 270 -1.20 -2.93 7.33
C SER A 270 -0.80 -1.49 7.65
N MET A 271 -0.04 -0.80 6.78
CA MET A 271 0.19 0.65 6.92
C MET A 271 -1.09 1.46 6.78
N VAL A 272 -1.94 1.12 5.80
CA VAL A 272 -3.26 1.75 5.63
C VAL A 272 -4.10 1.55 6.89
N LEU A 273 -4.16 0.33 7.43
CA LEU A 273 -4.87 0.02 8.69
C LEU A 273 -4.35 0.87 9.83
N ALA A 274 -3.03 0.94 10.00
CA ALA A 274 -2.38 1.67 11.08
C ALA A 274 -2.78 3.16 11.08
N HIS A 275 -2.83 3.79 9.90
CA HIS A 275 -3.09 5.23 9.76
C HIS A 275 -4.55 5.59 9.48
N ALA A 276 -5.38 4.66 9.04
CA ALA A 276 -6.79 4.90 8.72
C ALA A 276 -7.57 5.66 9.83
N PRO A 277 -7.39 5.37 11.13
CA PRO A 277 -8.07 6.11 12.20
C PRO A 277 -7.65 7.58 12.30
N ILE A 278 -6.54 7.96 11.66
CA ILE A 278 -5.99 9.32 11.65
C ILE A 278 -6.32 9.99 10.31
N ILE A 279 -6.06 9.32 9.20
CA ILE A 279 -6.19 9.86 7.84
C ILE A 279 -7.66 10.09 7.48
N PHE A 280 -8.56 9.12 7.69
CA PHE A 280 -9.96 9.26 7.27
C PHE A 280 -10.67 10.44 7.95
N PRO A 281 -10.61 10.61 9.29
CA PRO A 281 -11.19 11.79 9.93
C PRO A 281 -10.55 13.10 9.46
N ALA A 282 -9.24 13.13 9.25
CA ALA A 282 -8.53 14.33 8.77
C ALA A 282 -9.00 14.73 7.36
N LEU A 283 -9.09 13.77 6.42
CA LEU A 283 -9.59 14.00 5.06
C LEU A 283 -11.04 14.48 5.05
N LEU A 284 -11.88 13.90 5.92
CA LEU A 284 -13.28 14.29 6.06
C LEU A 284 -13.47 15.55 6.92
N GLN A 285 -12.39 16.08 7.50
CA GLN A 285 -12.37 17.21 8.44
C GLN A 285 -13.31 17.01 9.64
N ILE A 286 -13.37 15.79 10.15
CA ILE A 286 -14.17 15.40 11.31
C ILE A 286 -13.23 15.30 12.52
N ARG A 287 -13.52 16.06 13.58
CA ARG A 287 -12.72 16.09 14.82
C ARG A 287 -13.12 14.93 15.74
N VAL A 288 -12.89 13.71 15.28
CA VAL A 288 -13.11 12.48 16.06
C VAL A 288 -11.93 11.54 15.89
N SER A 289 -11.55 10.84 16.97
CA SER A 289 -10.61 9.72 16.90
C SER A 289 -11.42 8.41 16.91
N PRO A 290 -11.63 7.76 15.74
CA PRO A 290 -12.41 6.53 15.63
C PRO A 290 -11.59 5.31 16.06
N PHE A 291 -11.22 5.26 17.34
CA PHE A 291 -10.57 4.08 17.93
C PHE A 291 -11.56 3.27 18.77
N HIS A 292 -11.51 1.95 18.59
CA HIS A 292 -12.20 0.96 19.43
C HIS A 292 -11.36 -0.33 19.51
N PRO A 293 -11.25 -1.00 20.67
CA PRO A 293 -10.44 -2.22 20.81
C PRO A 293 -10.77 -3.33 19.81
N PHE A 294 -12.01 -3.41 19.33
CA PHE A 294 -12.45 -4.36 18.30
C PHE A 294 -11.62 -4.29 17.00
N MET A 295 -10.96 -3.16 16.74
CA MET A 295 -10.06 -2.99 15.61
C MET A 295 -8.87 -3.97 15.62
N TYR A 296 -8.44 -4.44 16.80
CA TYR A 296 -7.42 -5.49 16.92
C TYR A 296 -7.90 -6.83 16.36
N VAL A 297 -9.20 -7.13 16.44
CA VAL A 297 -9.77 -8.38 15.88
C VAL A 297 -9.53 -8.43 14.38
N TRP A 298 -9.81 -7.34 13.68
CA TRP A 298 -9.59 -7.25 12.24
C TRP A 298 -8.11 -7.26 11.85
N LEU A 299 -7.26 -6.58 12.63
CA LEU A 299 -5.81 -6.61 12.40
C LEU A 299 -5.26 -8.03 12.56
N PHE A 300 -5.66 -8.73 13.61
CA PHE A 300 -5.26 -10.12 13.85
C PHE A 300 -5.82 -11.05 12.78
N ALA A 301 -7.10 -10.91 12.42
CA ALA A 301 -7.74 -11.67 11.36
C ALA A 301 -7.02 -11.48 10.02
N LEU A 302 -6.61 -10.25 9.68
CA LEU A 302 -5.82 -9.96 8.48
C LEU A 302 -4.47 -10.70 8.49
N HIS A 303 -3.73 -10.65 9.59
CA HIS A 303 -2.42 -11.30 9.69
C HIS A 303 -2.51 -12.83 9.69
N ILE A 304 -3.46 -13.41 10.43
CA ILE A 304 -3.66 -14.87 10.47
C ILE A 304 -4.12 -15.39 9.12
N SER A 305 -5.07 -14.71 8.46
CA SER A 305 -5.51 -15.11 7.13
C SER A 305 -4.41 -14.96 6.08
N LEU A 306 -3.52 -13.98 6.22
CA LEU A 306 -2.37 -13.82 5.32
C LEU A 306 -1.32 -14.91 5.55
N PHE A 307 -1.06 -15.26 6.81
CA PHE A 307 -0.21 -16.40 7.14
C PHE A 307 -0.79 -17.70 6.56
N MET A 308 -2.09 -17.92 6.72
CA MET A 308 -2.81 -19.05 6.15
C MET A 308 -2.66 -19.11 4.62
N ARG A 309 -2.78 -17.95 3.94
CA ARG A 309 -2.57 -17.85 2.50
C ARG A 309 -1.14 -18.19 2.09
N VAL A 310 -0.14 -17.55 2.71
CA VAL A 310 1.28 -17.75 2.41
C VAL A 310 1.72 -19.18 2.70
N TYR A 311 1.24 -19.78 3.78
CA TYR A 311 1.46 -21.19 4.07
C TYR A 311 0.84 -22.07 2.98
N GLY A 312 -0.40 -21.78 2.57
CA GLY A 312 -1.06 -22.46 1.46
C GLY A 312 -0.28 -22.34 0.15
N ASP A 313 0.29 -21.17 -0.14
CA ASP A 313 1.13 -20.96 -1.33
C ASP A 313 2.41 -21.81 -1.25
N ILE A 314 3.16 -21.76 -0.13
CA ILE A 314 4.44 -22.48 0.04
C ILE A 314 4.27 -23.99 -0.09
N PHE A 315 3.23 -24.53 0.54
CA PHE A 315 2.97 -25.97 0.59
C PHE A 315 1.96 -26.44 -0.48
N GLU A 316 1.63 -25.58 -1.44
CA GLU A 316 0.71 -25.87 -2.55
C GLU A 316 -0.68 -26.37 -2.08
N ASN A 317 -1.10 -25.96 -0.88
CA ASN A 317 -2.42 -26.25 -0.34
C ASN A 317 -3.44 -25.23 -0.86
N TYR A 318 -4.12 -25.60 -1.92
CA TYR A 318 -5.09 -24.78 -2.64
C TYR A 318 -6.26 -24.27 -1.76
N ASP A 319 -6.81 -25.12 -0.89
CA ASP A 319 -7.96 -24.74 -0.06
C ASP A 319 -7.57 -23.73 1.01
N LEU A 320 -6.42 -23.94 1.66
CA LEU A 320 -5.90 -23.02 2.65
C LEU A 320 -5.57 -21.66 2.03
N ARG A 321 -5.00 -21.67 0.83
CA ARG A 321 -4.75 -20.47 0.02
C ARG A 321 -6.03 -19.69 -0.27
N LYS A 322 -7.08 -20.36 -0.80
CA LYS A 322 -8.39 -19.76 -1.09
C LYS A 322 -9.05 -19.14 0.14
N LEU A 323 -9.07 -19.88 1.26
CA LEU A 323 -9.63 -19.41 2.52
C LEU A 323 -8.83 -18.21 3.05
N GLY A 324 -7.49 -18.26 2.93
CA GLY A 324 -6.61 -17.18 3.36
C GLY A 324 -6.89 -15.89 2.61
N GLY A 325 -7.01 -15.97 1.28
CA GLY A 325 -7.42 -14.85 0.44
C GLY A 325 -8.81 -14.32 0.77
N LEU A 326 -9.80 -15.20 1.00
CA LEU A 326 -11.16 -14.81 1.38
C LEU A 326 -11.16 -13.98 2.68
N PHE A 327 -10.55 -14.52 3.74
CA PHE A 327 -10.50 -13.86 5.03
C PHE A 327 -9.61 -12.62 5.02
N ASN A 328 -8.59 -12.54 4.16
CA ASN A 328 -7.85 -11.29 3.94
C ASN A 328 -8.78 -10.17 3.48
N GLY A 329 -9.55 -10.42 2.42
CA GLY A 329 -10.48 -9.43 1.85
C GLY A 329 -11.58 -9.03 2.84
N LEU A 330 -12.20 -10.02 3.51
CA LEU A 330 -13.22 -9.76 4.53
C LEU A 330 -12.67 -8.96 5.72
N SER A 331 -11.45 -9.26 6.18
CA SER A 331 -10.83 -8.55 7.30
C SER A 331 -10.57 -7.08 6.95
N PHE A 332 -10.08 -6.82 5.74
CA PHE A 332 -9.81 -5.46 5.27
C PHE A 332 -11.11 -4.64 5.14
N VAL A 333 -12.16 -5.22 4.54
CA VAL A 333 -13.47 -4.57 4.41
C VAL A 333 -14.12 -4.35 5.78
N GLY A 334 -14.13 -5.37 6.64
CA GLY A 334 -14.68 -5.29 7.99
C GLY A 334 -14.02 -4.20 8.83
N TYR A 335 -12.70 -4.04 8.69
CA TYR A 335 -11.95 -2.96 9.33
C TYR A 335 -12.42 -1.57 8.88
N LEU A 336 -12.49 -1.34 7.57
CA LEU A 336 -12.91 -0.04 7.02
C LEU A 336 -14.37 0.30 7.37
N LEU A 337 -15.26 -0.69 7.35
CA LEU A 337 -16.64 -0.53 7.81
C LEU A 337 -16.69 -0.15 9.29
N THR A 338 -15.86 -0.78 10.14
CA THR A 338 -15.76 -0.44 11.56
C THR A 338 -15.36 1.03 11.75
N ILE A 339 -14.35 1.51 11.00
CA ILE A 339 -13.96 2.92 11.04
C ILE A 339 -15.10 3.84 10.59
N ALA A 340 -15.75 3.53 9.47
CA ALA A 340 -16.86 4.34 8.95
C ALA A 340 -18.00 4.45 9.97
N LEU A 341 -18.40 3.34 10.58
CA LEU A 341 -19.43 3.29 11.63
C LEU A 341 -19.03 4.09 12.87
N LEU A 342 -17.78 3.99 13.31
CA LEU A 342 -17.26 4.77 14.44
C LEU A 342 -17.28 6.27 14.15
N ILE A 343 -16.91 6.69 12.93
CA ILE A 343 -16.97 8.09 12.50
C ILE A 343 -18.43 8.59 12.49
N ILE A 344 -19.36 7.81 11.91
CA ILE A 344 -20.78 8.17 11.85
C ILE A 344 -21.37 8.29 13.26
N LYS A 345 -21.16 7.29 14.11
CA LYS A 345 -21.66 7.27 15.49
C LYS A 345 -21.17 8.48 16.28
N LYS A 346 -19.86 8.77 16.24
CA LYS A 346 -19.29 9.91 16.98
C LYS A 346 -19.77 11.25 16.42
N LYS A 347 -19.98 11.37 15.11
CA LYS A 347 -20.53 12.58 14.49
C LYS A 347 -21.99 12.84 14.90
N ILE A 348 -22.79 11.79 15.06
CA ILE A 348 -24.17 11.89 15.57
C ILE A 348 -24.16 12.35 17.02
N GLN A 349 -23.26 11.82 17.86
CA GLN A 349 -23.15 12.21 19.28
C GLN A 349 -22.61 13.64 19.53
N GLN A 350 -22.01 14.27 18.52
CA GLN A 350 -21.53 15.66 18.59
C GLN A 350 -22.58 16.68 18.13
N LYS A 351 -23.69 16.22 17.54
CA LYS A 351 -24.86 17.03 17.19
C LYS A 351 -25.89 16.89 18.30
#